data_AF-A0AAE4DJX5-F1
#
_entry.id   AF-A0AAE4DJX5-F1
#
_cell.length_a   1.000
_cell.length_b   1.000
_cell.length_c   1.000
_cell.angle_alpha   90.00
_cell.angle_beta   90.00
_cell.angle_gamma   90.00
#
_symmetry.space_group_name_H-M   'P 1'
#
loop_
_entity.id
_entity.type
_entity.pdbx_description
1 polymer ?
#
loop_
_entity_poly.entity_id
_entity_poly.type
_entity_poly.pdbx_seq_one_letter_code
_entity_poly.pdbx_strand_id
1 'polypeptide(L)'
;MHAWEGQNFDDVQAIPQRRDPRQFQVGCATHNGRTIVLQWFRNMPEISQWLRRMEPQRWGLKGPALIEIKSQLEPVLTQVDVYGLREASRQTHNATTAEHYTIAWWGDFAAFAAGRDAWSQAFLKAANLKPIQHSDNAQAKALASALRKRVESKL
;
A
#
# COMPACT_ATOMS: atom_id res chain seq x y z
N MET A 1 -12.59 -9.05 -11.71
CA MET A 1 -11.90 -8.05 -12.56
C MET A 1 -11.57 -6.87 -11.68
N HIS A 2 -10.29 -6.50 -11.59
CA HIS A 2 -9.84 -5.37 -10.75
C HIS A 2 -10.09 -4.04 -11.46
N ALA A 3 -10.30 -2.98 -10.67
CA ALA A 3 -10.68 -1.67 -11.19
C ALA A 3 -9.62 -1.02 -12.13
N TRP A 4 -8.43 -1.58 -12.23
CA TRP A 4 -7.32 -1.08 -13.06
C TRP A 4 -6.97 -1.99 -14.24
N GLU A 5 -7.65 -3.12 -14.42
CA GLU A 5 -7.37 -4.01 -15.55
C GLU A 5 -7.75 -3.31 -16.87
N GLY A 6 -6.81 -3.25 -17.81
CA GLY A 6 -7.01 -2.65 -19.14
C GLY A 6 -6.92 -1.12 -19.21
N GLN A 7 -6.58 -0.44 -18.12
CA GLN A 7 -6.43 1.03 -18.08
C GLN A 7 -4.96 1.45 -18.08
N ASN A 8 -4.66 2.67 -18.52
CA ASN A 8 -3.29 3.19 -18.43
C ASN A 8 -2.91 3.37 -16.96
N PHE A 9 -1.64 3.12 -16.63
CA PHE A 9 -1.14 3.25 -15.27
C PHE A 9 -1.42 4.64 -14.69
N ASP A 10 -1.23 5.70 -15.49
CA ASP A 10 -1.43 7.08 -15.05
C ASP A 10 -2.86 7.38 -14.61
N ASP A 11 -3.85 6.70 -15.20
CA ASP A 11 -5.27 6.86 -14.86
C ASP A 11 -5.62 6.17 -13.53
N VAL A 12 -4.91 5.09 -13.20
CA VAL A 12 -5.28 4.19 -12.09
C VAL A 12 -4.37 4.28 -10.88
N GLN A 13 -3.18 4.85 -11.02
CA GLN A 13 -2.16 4.85 -9.97
C GLN A 13 -2.59 5.58 -8.70
N ALA A 14 -3.51 6.53 -8.78
CA ALA A 14 -4.02 7.24 -7.61
C ALA A 14 -5.19 6.50 -6.93
N ILE A 15 -5.81 5.52 -7.60
CA ILE A 15 -7.02 4.85 -7.10
C ILE A 15 -6.78 4.21 -5.73
N PRO A 16 -5.74 3.37 -5.51
CA PRO A 16 -5.54 2.76 -4.20
C PRO A 16 -5.31 3.77 -3.06
N GLN A 17 -4.74 4.93 -3.37
CA GLN A 17 -4.46 5.98 -2.38
C GLN A 17 -5.73 6.76 -1.98
N ARG A 18 -6.67 6.93 -2.91
CA ARG A 18 -7.92 7.70 -2.69
C ARG A 18 -9.07 6.89 -2.08
N ARG A 19 -8.92 5.57 -2.00
CA ARG A 19 -9.95 4.67 -1.45
C ARG A 19 -10.21 4.94 0.02
N ASP A 20 -11.45 4.69 0.44
CA ASP A 20 -11.82 4.74 1.85
C ASP A 20 -11.30 3.47 2.56
N PRO A 21 -10.31 3.59 3.46
CA PRO A 21 -9.71 2.43 4.11
C PRO A 21 -10.68 1.69 5.05
N ARG A 22 -11.84 2.26 5.36
CA ARG A 22 -12.90 1.55 6.09
C ARG A 22 -13.53 0.45 5.25
N GLN A 23 -13.55 0.61 3.93
CA GLN A 23 -14.04 -0.38 2.97
C GLN A 23 -12.89 -1.20 2.34
N PHE A 24 -11.69 -0.61 2.28
CA PHE A 24 -10.47 -1.21 1.73
C PHE A 24 -9.45 -1.38 2.85
N GLN A 25 -9.64 -2.40 3.67
CA GLN A 25 -8.99 -2.51 4.98
C GLN A 25 -7.53 -2.97 4.92
N VAL A 26 -7.05 -3.47 3.79
CA VAL A 26 -5.66 -3.94 3.63
C VAL A 26 -4.80 -2.79 3.12
N GLY A 27 -3.80 -2.38 3.89
CA GLY A 27 -2.94 -1.25 3.59
C GLY A 27 -1.50 -1.65 3.27
N CYS A 28 -0.83 -0.85 2.44
CA CYS A 28 0.61 -0.94 2.21
C CYS A 28 1.17 0.46 1.95
N ALA A 29 2.35 0.72 2.52
CA ALA A 29 3.13 1.92 2.26
C ALA A 29 4.45 1.56 1.58
N THR A 30 4.65 2.09 0.39
CA THR A 30 5.90 1.94 -0.39
C THR A 30 6.67 3.25 -0.42
N HIS A 31 7.99 3.16 -0.57
CA HIS A 31 8.84 4.35 -0.72
C HIS A 31 10.12 4.07 -1.49
N ASN A 32 10.73 5.12 -2.03
CA ASN A 32 12.06 5.12 -2.66
C ASN A 32 13.08 5.98 -1.88
N GLY A 33 12.87 6.14 -0.58
CA GLY A 33 13.66 7.02 0.29
C GLY A 33 13.32 8.52 0.21
N ARG A 34 12.60 8.97 -0.83
CA ARG A 34 12.14 10.36 -0.96
C ARG A 34 10.63 10.50 -0.83
N THR A 35 9.88 9.64 -1.51
CA THR A 35 8.43 9.69 -1.56
C THR A 35 7.85 8.48 -0.85
N ILE A 36 6.86 8.70 0.02
CA ILE A 36 6.06 7.63 0.65
C ILE A 36 4.66 7.64 0.04
N VAL A 37 4.21 6.47 -0.41
CA VAL A 37 2.89 6.25 -1.01
C VAL A 37 2.12 5.24 -0.17
N LEU A 38 1.03 5.68 0.46
CA LEU A 38 0.14 4.82 1.26
C LEU A 38 -1.09 4.44 0.43
N GLN A 39 -1.35 3.14 0.33
CA GLN A 39 -2.34 2.54 -0.58
C GLN A 39 -3.24 1.56 0.17
N TRP A 40 -4.50 1.49 -0.26
CA TRP A 40 -5.55 0.69 0.36
C TRP A 40 -6.22 -0.27 -0.63
N PHE A 41 -6.41 -1.49 -0.18
CA PHE A 41 -6.88 -2.65 -0.92
C PHE A 41 -7.98 -3.38 -0.14
N ARG A 42 -8.84 -4.06 -0.87
CA ARG A 42 -10.03 -4.75 -0.39
C ARG A 42 -9.66 -6.05 0.31
N ASN A 43 -8.66 -6.75 -0.21
CA ASN A 43 -8.26 -8.08 0.25
C ASN A 43 -6.83 -8.43 -0.19
N MET A 44 -6.34 -9.58 0.28
CA MET A 44 -4.99 -10.09 -0.01
C MET A 44 -4.71 -10.26 -1.52
N PRO A 45 -5.61 -10.89 -2.31
CA PRO A 45 -5.39 -11.02 -3.75
C PRO A 45 -5.28 -9.69 -4.49
N GLU A 46 -5.95 -8.64 -4.00
CA GLU A 46 -5.89 -7.33 -4.62
C GLU A 46 -4.52 -6.65 -4.38
N ILE A 47 -4.03 -6.66 -3.14
CA ILE A 47 -2.70 -6.11 -2.82
C ILE A 47 -1.58 -6.89 -3.51
N SER A 48 -1.64 -8.22 -3.54
CA SER A 48 -0.61 -9.05 -4.18
C SER A 48 -0.53 -8.78 -5.68
N GLN A 49 -1.67 -8.73 -6.36
CA GLN A 49 -1.70 -8.41 -7.79
C GLN A 49 -1.27 -6.98 -8.08
N TRP A 50 -1.62 -6.02 -7.22
CA TRP A 50 -1.12 -4.65 -7.35
C TRP A 50 0.40 -4.57 -7.21
N LEU A 51 0.96 -5.16 -6.15
CA LEU A 51 2.40 -5.19 -5.88
C LEU A 51 3.19 -5.90 -6.98
N ARG A 52 2.60 -6.92 -7.63
CA ARG A 52 3.22 -7.58 -8.78
C ARG A 52 3.15 -6.72 -10.04
N ARG A 53 1.98 -6.18 -10.35
CA ARG A 53 1.68 -5.68 -11.70
C ARG A 53 1.88 -4.18 -11.85
N MET A 54 1.46 -3.42 -10.85
CA MET A 54 1.28 -1.97 -10.95
C MET A 54 2.35 -1.21 -10.17
N GLU A 55 2.70 -1.69 -8.97
CA GLU A 55 3.66 -1.00 -8.13
C GLU A 55 5.05 -0.85 -8.78
N PRO A 56 5.63 -1.86 -9.46
CA PRO A 56 6.90 -1.67 -10.18
C PRO A 56 6.83 -0.58 -11.25
N GLN A 57 5.69 -0.46 -11.95
CA GLN A 57 5.50 0.58 -12.97
C GLN A 57 5.48 1.98 -12.35
N ARG A 58 4.90 2.14 -11.15
CA ARG A 58 4.95 3.39 -10.38
C ARG A 58 6.37 3.89 -10.20
N TRP A 59 7.27 2.96 -9.91
CA TRP A 59 8.66 3.24 -9.60
C TRP A 59 9.56 3.20 -10.84
N GLY A 60 8.96 3.30 -12.03
CA GLY A 60 9.67 3.54 -13.29
C GLY A 60 10.10 2.28 -14.03
N LEU A 61 9.79 1.08 -13.54
CA LEU A 61 10.11 -0.15 -14.26
C LEU A 61 9.25 -0.32 -15.51
N LYS A 62 9.89 -0.58 -16.64
CA LYS A 62 9.27 -0.75 -17.96
C LYS A 62 9.95 -1.87 -18.74
N GLY A 63 9.28 -2.37 -19.79
CA GLY A 63 9.87 -3.31 -20.75
C GLY A 63 10.44 -4.57 -20.10
N PRO A 64 11.64 -5.03 -20.49
CA PRO A 64 12.26 -6.26 -19.97
C PRO A 64 12.43 -6.28 -18.45
N ALA A 65 12.86 -5.18 -17.83
CA ALA A 65 13.05 -5.09 -16.38
C ALA A 65 11.72 -5.30 -15.62
N LEU A 66 10.61 -4.78 -16.17
CA LEU A 66 9.28 -5.00 -15.60
C LEU A 66 8.83 -6.47 -15.72
N ILE A 67 9.22 -7.18 -16.78
CA ILE A 67 8.90 -8.60 -16.95
C ILE A 67 9.69 -9.44 -15.95
N GLU A 68 10.99 -9.15 -15.82
CA GLU A 68 11.88 -9.83 -14.90
C GLU A 68 11.42 -9.69 -13.44
N ILE A 69 11.18 -8.47 -12.98
CA ILE A 69 10.76 -8.23 -11.59
C ILE A 69 9.40 -8.90 -11.30
N LYS A 70 8.48 -8.95 -12.28
CA LYS A 70 7.19 -9.63 -12.14
C LYS A 70 7.33 -11.13 -11.91
N SER A 71 8.33 -11.75 -12.52
CA SER A 71 8.65 -13.17 -12.33
C SER A 71 9.29 -13.41 -10.97
N GLN A 72 10.22 -12.53 -10.55
CA GLN A 72 10.87 -12.63 -9.25
C GLN A 72 9.91 -12.40 -8.07
N LEU A 73 8.95 -11.49 -8.22
CA LEU A 73 7.96 -11.19 -7.18
C LEU A 73 6.87 -12.27 -7.03
N GLU A 74 6.63 -13.10 -8.04
CA GLU A 74 5.52 -14.07 -8.05
C GLU A 74 5.58 -15.09 -6.90
N PRO A 75 6.73 -15.75 -6.60
CA PRO A 75 6.82 -16.66 -5.47
C PRO A 75 6.52 -15.98 -4.13
N VAL A 76 7.01 -14.76 -3.93
CA VAL A 76 6.81 -14.00 -2.70
C VAL A 76 5.35 -13.61 -2.52
N LEU A 77 4.71 -13.14 -3.60
CA LEU A 77 3.33 -12.68 -3.55
C LEU A 77 2.32 -13.83 -3.51
N THR A 78 2.68 -15.01 -4.03
CA THR A 78 1.94 -16.25 -3.79
C THR A 78 1.92 -16.59 -2.30
N GLN A 79 3.03 -16.42 -1.58
CA GLN A 79 3.04 -16.62 -0.12
C GLN A 79 2.15 -15.61 0.60
N VAL A 80 2.12 -14.36 0.14
CA VAL A 80 1.23 -13.33 0.70
C VAL A 80 -0.23 -13.75 0.52
N ASP A 81 -0.62 -14.26 -0.64
CA ASP A 81 -1.99 -14.75 -0.87
C ASP A 81 -2.40 -15.89 0.07
N VAL A 82 -1.48 -16.81 0.37
CA VAL A 82 -1.77 -17.98 1.22
C VAL A 82 -1.68 -17.67 2.71
N TYR A 83 -0.67 -16.90 3.11
CA TYR A 83 -0.27 -16.75 4.52
C TYR A 83 -0.49 -15.34 5.08
N GLY A 84 -0.90 -14.39 4.24
CA GLY A 84 -1.10 -13.00 4.58
C GLY A 84 0.18 -12.15 4.67
N LEU A 85 0.05 -10.96 5.25
CA LEU A 85 1.12 -9.96 5.36
C LEU A 85 2.11 -10.32 6.48
N ARG A 86 3.08 -11.18 6.18
CA ARG A 86 4.11 -11.62 7.14
C ARG A 86 5.44 -10.93 6.93
N GLU A 87 6.10 -10.53 8.01
CA GLU A 87 7.37 -9.81 7.94
C GLU A 87 8.43 -10.47 7.04
N ALA A 88 8.54 -11.81 7.04
CA ALA A 88 9.44 -12.54 6.14
C ALA A 88 9.14 -12.26 4.66
N SER A 89 7.87 -12.26 4.25
CA SER A 89 7.47 -11.94 2.87
C SER A 89 7.76 -10.47 2.53
N ARG A 90 7.66 -9.55 3.50
CA ARG A 90 8.03 -8.14 3.31
C ARG A 90 9.52 -8.01 3.01
N GLN A 91 10.35 -8.71 3.78
CA GLN A 91 11.80 -8.69 3.63
C GLN A 91 12.23 -9.27 2.28
N THR A 92 11.66 -10.41 1.87
CA THR A 92 11.95 -11.00 0.55
C THR A 92 11.49 -10.11 -0.60
N HIS A 93 10.29 -9.50 -0.48
CA HIS A 93 9.82 -8.51 -1.46
C HIS A 93 10.80 -7.34 -1.55
N ASN A 94 11.22 -6.78 -0.41
CA ASN A 94 12.14 -5.63 -0.36
C ASN A 94 13.52 -5.97 -0.91
N ALA A 95 14.04 -7.18 -0.67
CA ALA A 95 15.30 -7.63 -1.27
C ALA A 95 15.21 -7.64 -2.81
N THR A 96 14.06 -8.01 -3.37
CA THR A 96 13.80 -8.03 -4.82
C THR A 96 13.66 -6.63 -5.41
N THR A 97 13.13 -5.68 -4.64
CA THR A 97 12.73 -4.34 -5.13
C THR A 97 13.66 -3.22 -4.70
N ALA A 98 14.67 -3.51 -3.87
CA ALA A 98 15.51 -2.54 -3.15
C ALA A 98 16.09 -1.41 -4.00
N GLU A 99 16.45 -1.68 -5.25
CA GLU A 99 17.02 -0.66 -6.16
C GLU A 99 15.99 0.37 -6.63
N HIS A 100 14.70 0.09 -6.47
CA HIS A 100 13.61 0.89 -7.00
C HIS A 100 12.68 1.42 -5.91
N TYR A 101 12.23 0.54 -5.01
CA TYR A 101 11.34 0.87 -3.91
C TYR A 101 11.33 -0.23 -2.84
N THR A 102 10.83 0.11 -1.66
CA THR A 102 10.63 -0.85 -0.57
C THR A 102 9.28 -0.65 0.09
N ILE A 103 8.72 -1.73 0.64
CA ILE A 103 7.56 -1.70 1.53
C ILE A 103 8.03 -1.26 2.93
N ALA A 104 7.65 -0.05 3.32
CA ALA A 104 7.91 0.47 4.67
C ALA A 104 6.98 -0.15 5.70
N TRP A 105 5.73 -0.40 5.30
CA TRP A 105 4.68 -0.91 6.17
C TRP A 105 3.59 -1.60 5.37
N TRP A 106 2.94 -2.58 5.98
CA TRP A 106 1.70 -3.17 5.50
C TRP A 106 0.89 -3.72 6.68
N GLY A 107 -0.42 -3.77 6.56
CA GLY A 107 -1.28 -4.21 7.66
C GLY A 107 -2.74 -3.87 7.41
N ASP A 108 -3.57 -4.02 8.44
CA ASP A 108 -4.97 -3.63 8.36
C ASP A 108 -5.19 -2.17 8.82
N PHE A 109 -6.28 -1.55 8.34
CA PHE A 109 -6.64 -0.18 8.68
C PHE A 109 -6.86 0.02 10.18
N ALA A 110 -7.44 -0.96 10.89
CA ALA A 110 -7.69 -0.80 12.32
C ALA A 110 -6.38 -0.74 13.12
N ALA A 111 -5.40 -1.58 12.78
CA ALA A 111 -4.07 -1.54 13.36
C ALA A 111 -3.33 -0.25 13.04
N PHE A 112 -3.38 0.20 11.78
CA PHE A 112 -2.80 1.48 11.35
C PHE A 112 -3.41 2.65 12.11
N ALA A 113 -4.75 2.74 12.12
CA ALA A 113 -5.49 3.84 12.70
C ALA A 113 -5.29 3.95 14.22
N ALA A 114 -5.10 2.82 14.89
CA ALA A 114 -4.77 2.77 16.31
C ALA A 114 -3.28 3.04 16.60
N GLY A 115 -2.43 3.20 15.58
CA GLY A 115 -0.99 3.39 15.78
C GLY A 115 -0.35 2.20 16.49
N ARG A 116 -0.73 0.97 16.14
CA ARG A 116 -0.28 -0.25 16.86
C ARG A 116 1.21 -0.54 16.71
N ASP A 117 1.83 -0.03 15.65
CA ASP A 117 3.25 -0.21 15.37
C ASP A 117 3.97 1.15 15.24
N ALA A 118 5.30 1.10 15.35
CA ALA A 118 6.15 2.29 15.33
C ALA A 118 6.03 3.09 14.02
N TRP A 119 5.84 2.41 12.89
CA TRP A 119 5.69 3.08 11.60
C TRP A 119 4.37 3.85 11.53
N SER A 120 3.27 3.21 11.92
CA SER A 120 1.93 3.81 11.97
C SER A 120 1.91 5.02 12.90
N GLN A 121 2.53 4.94 14.09
CA GLN A 121 2.66 6.08 15.00
C GLN A 121 3.45 7.23 14.38
N ALA A 122 4.61 6.94 13.79
CA ALA A 122 5.46 7.94 13.15
C ALA A 122 4.74 8.62 11.98
N PHE A 123 4.05 7.84 11.14
CA PHE A 123 3.29 8.36 10.01
C PHE A 123 2.13 9.25 10.47
N LEU A 124 1.32 8.80 11.43
CA LEU A 124 0.19 9.57 11.95
C LEU A 124 0.69 10.89 12.56
N LYS A 125 1.76 10.85 13.37
CA LYS A 125 2.39 12.04 13.94
C LYS A 125 2.89 13.01 12.85
N ALA A 126 3.63 12.52 11.87
CA ALA A 126 4.14 13.34 10.77
C ALA A 126 3.02 13.95 9.90
N ALA A 127 1.89 13.26 9.81
CA ALA A 127 0.71 13.73 9.09
C ALA A 127 -0.21 14.64 9.94
N ASN A 128 0.15 14.92 11.20
CA ASN A 128 -0.70 15.61 12.17
C ASN A 128 -2.09 14.95 12.34
N LEU A 129 -2.12 13.62 12.31
CA LEU A 129 -3.31 12.79 12.52
C LEU A 129 -3.22 12.13 13.90
N LYS A 130 -4.35 12.08 14.61
CA LYS A 130 -4.42 11.45 15.93
C LYS A 130 -4.77 9.97 15.77
N PRO A 131 -4.07 9.05 16.47
CA PRO A 131 -4.50 7.67 16.58
C PRO A 131 -5.90 7.58 17.20
N ILE A 132 -6.67 6.58 16.79
CA ILE A 132 -8.03 6.32 17.28
C ILE A 132 -8.02 5.07 18.18
N GLN A 133 -8.72 5.11 19.32
CA GLN A 133 -8.63 4.04 20.32
C GLN A 133 -9.39 2.77 19.91
N HIS A 134 -10.58 2.93 19.38
CA HIS A 134 -11.44 1.86 18.84
C HIS A 134 -12.16 2.37 17.60
N SER A 135 -12.77 1.46 16.85
CA SER A 135 -13.54 1.70 15.63
C SER A 135 -14.82 2.51 15.87
N ASP A 136 -14.76 3.58 16.67
CA ASP A 136 -15.79 4.60 16.68
C ASP A 136 -15.87 5.17 15.27
N ASN A 137 -17.03 4.96 14.65
CA ASN A 137 -17.27 5.23 13.24
C ASN A 137 -17.00 6.70 12.91
N ALA A 138 -17.24 7.64 13.85
CA ALA A 138 -16.99 9.06 13.63
C ALA A 138 -15.48 9.37 13.50
N GLN A 139 -14.66 8.86 14.43
CA GLN A 139 -13.22 9.07 14.41
C GLN A 139 -12.56 8.36 13.21
N ALA A 140 -12.98 7.11 12.94
CA ALA A 140 -12.50 6.36 11.79
C ALA A 140 -12.86 7.04 10.46
N LYS A 141 -14.08 7.60 10.35
CA LYS A 141 -14.52 8.37 9.17
C LYS A 141 -13.70 9.65 9.00
N ALA A 142 -13.42 10.37 10.09
CA ALA A 142 -12.61 11.58 10.06
C ALA A 142 -11.17 11.28 9.61
N LEU A 143 -10.56 10.22 10.16
CA LEU A 143 -9.22 9.77 9.77
C LEU A 143 -9.17 9.34 8.30
N ALA A 144 -10.10 8.51 7.85
CA ALA A 144 -10.22 8.08 6.46
C ALA A 144 -10.34 9.27 5.50
N SER A 145 -11.17 10.26 5.87
CA SER A 145 -11.35 11.49 5.09
C SER A 145 -10.07 12.33 5.04
N ALA A 146 -9.34 12.43 6.14
CA ALA A 146 -8.08 13.16 6.20
C ALA A 146 -6.97 12.51 5.37
N LEU A 147 -6.88 11.17 5.39
CA LEU A 147 -5.95 10.41 4.54
C LEU A 147 -6.23 10.65 3.05
N ARG A 148 -7.49 10.62 2.64
CA ARG A 148 -7.89 10.90 1.26
C ARG A 148 -7.56 12.33 0.84
N LYS A 149 -7.91 13.33 1.66
CA LYS A 149 -7.60 14.75 1.39
C LYS A 149 -6.11 15.00 1.20
N ARG A 150 -5.25 14.33 1.99
CA ARG A 150 -3.80 14.42 1.84
C ARG A 150 -3.32 13.99 0.45
N VAL A 151 -3.93 12.97 -0.14
CA VAL A 151 -3.59 12.51 -1.49
C VAL A 151 -4.08 13.51 -2.53
N GLU A 152 -5.30 14.03 -2.35
CA GLU A 152 -5.90 15.03 -3.25
C GLU A 152 -5.13 16.36 -3.26
N SER A 153 -4.52 16.76 -2.14
CA SER A 153 -3.71 17.99 -2.03
C SER A 153 -2.33 17.95 -2.69
N LYS A 154 -1.87 16.76 -3.14
CA LYS A 154 -0.54 16.56 -3.73
C LYS A 154 -0.54 16.45 -5.26
N LEU A 155 -1.71 16.61 -5.86
CA LEU A 155 -1.96 16.57 -7.30
C LEU A 155 -2.15 18.01 -7.80
#